data_AF-A0A5C8HLM8-F1
#
_entry.id   AF-A0A5C8HLM8-F1
#
_cell.length_a   1.000
_cell.length_b   1.000
_cell.length_c   1.000
_cell.angle_alpha   90.00
_cell.angle_beta   90.00
_cell.angle_gamma   90.00
#
_symmetry.space_group_name_H-M   'P 1'
#
loop_
_entity.id
_entity.type
_entity.pdbx_description
1 polymer ?
#
loop_
_entity_poly.entity_id
_entity_poly.type
_entity_poly.pdbx_seq_one_letter_code
_entity_poly.pdbx_strand_id
1 'polypeptide(L)' 'MTTTRAPQSTSTQSSNGGEVVTVVSFVIAFAFFIGGMFLLGRSVSVTGAEFWVFAAGIVSCAFAYVIPMHILRLFDGA' A
#
# COMPACT_ATOMS: atom_id res chain seq x y z
N MET A 1 -13.17 40.39 29.13
CA MET A 1 -13.26 38.92 29.25
C MET A 1 -12.56 38.35 28.03
N THR A 2 -11.24 38.15 28.16
CA THR A 2 -10.30 37.89 27.06
C THR A 2 -10.12 36.37 26.93
N THR A 3 -10.72 35.78 25.91
CA THR A 3 -10.53 34.37 25.54
C THR A 3 -9.11 34.20 24.97
N THR A 4 -8.17 33.82 25.83
CA THR A 4 -6.87 33.26 25.42
C THR A 4 -7.11 31.85 24.89
N ARG A 5 -7.16 31.70 23.55
CA ARG A 5 -7.01 30.40 22.91
C ARG A 5 -5.51 30.10 22.90
N ALA A 6 -5.11 29.10 23.67
CA ALA A 6 -3.75 28.58 23.68
C ALA A 6 -3.30 28.18 22.27
N PRO A 7 -2.01 28.33 21.93
CA PRO A 7 -1.48 27.83 20.66
C PRO A 7 -1.66 26.31 20.64
N GLN A 8 -2.41 25.80 19.66
CA GLN A 8 -2.35 24.39 19.31
C GLN A 8 -0.90 24.09 19.00
N SER A 9 -0.27 23.33 19.89
CA SER A 9 0.96 22.62 19.62
C SER A 9 0.69 21.75 18.41
N THR A 10 1.04 22.27 17.23
CA THR A 10 1.42 21.51 16.05
C THR A 10 2.62 20.68 16.48
N SER A 11 2.38 19.64 17.28
CA SER A 11 3.38 18.65 17.60
C SER A 11 3.67 17.99 16.28
N THR A 12 4.75 18.42 15.66
CA THR A 12 5.51 17.64 14.69
C THR A 12 5.79 16.30 15.38
N GLN A 13 4.84 15.38 15.27
CA GLN A 13 4.98 14.02 15.71
C GLN A 13 5.93 13.39 14.70
N SER A 14 7.22 13.68 14.88
CA SER A 14 8.33 12.99 14.26
C SER A 14 8.37 11.57 14.83
N SER A 15 7.31 10.81 14.58
CA SER A 15 7.34 9.37 14.71
C SER A 15 8.06 8.88 13.47
N ASN A 16 9.39 8.79 13.58
CA ASN A 16 10.22 8.13 12.57
C ASN A 16 9.60 6.77 12.18
N GLY A 17 8.91 6.10 13.11
CA GLY A 17 8.19 4.84 12.89
C GLY A 17 7.02 4.91 11.89
N GLY A 18 6.29 6.03 11.79
CA GLY A 18 5.21 6.18 10.81
C GLY A 18 5.73 6.36 9.38
N GLU A 19 6.85 7.06 9.23
CA GLU A 19 7.48 7.31 7.93
C GLU A 19 8.05 6.01 7.33
N VAL A 20 8.80 5.21 8.11
CA VAL A 20 9.32 3.92 7.61
C VAL A 20 8.20 2.94 7.24
N VAL A 21 7.10 2.90 8.00
CA VAL A 21 5.96 2.04 7.68
C VAL A 21 5.32 2.45 6.35
N THR A 22 5.22 3.76 6.09
CA THR A 22 4.70 4.29 4.82
C THR A 22 5.61 3.92 3.65
N VAL A 23 6.92 4.10 3.81
CA VAL A 23 7.92 3.79 2.78
C VAL A 23 7.96 2.29 2.48
N VAL A 24 8.00 1.44 3.51
CA VAL A 24 8.00 -0.03 3.34
C VAL A 24 6.73 -0.49 2.65
N SER A 25 5.57 0.03 3.05
CA SER A 25 4.28 -0.31 2.41
C SER A 25 4.24 0.09 0.94
N PHE A 26 4.80 1.25 0.59
CA PHE A 26 4.92 1.70 -0.79
C PHE A 26 5.81 0.77 -1.63
N VAL A 27 6.97 0.38 -1.09
CA VAL A 27 7.90 -0.54 -1.78
C VAL A 27 7.26 -1.91 -2.01
N ILE A 28 6.56 -2.46 -1.02
CA ILE A 28 5.84 -3.73 -1.15
C ILE A 28 4.72 -3.64 -2.19
N ALA A 29 3.93 -2.56 -2.18
CA ALA A 29 2.89 -2.34 -3.18
C ALA A 29 3.48 -2.25 -4.61
N PHE A 30 4.61 -1.56 -4.75
CA PHE A 30 5.30 -1.40 -6.03
C PHE A 30 5.88 -2.73 -6.54
N ALA A 31 6.50 -3.54 -5.67
CA ALA A 31 7.00 -4.86 -6.02
C ALA A 31 5.86 -5.79 -6.47
N PHE A 32 4.73 -5.78 -5.77
CA PHE A 32 3.55 -6.56 -6.15
C PHE A 32 2.93 -6.08 -7.46
N PHE A 33 2.91 -4.77 -7.70
CA PHE A 33 2.44 -4.19 -8.96
C PHE A 33 3.29 -4.64 -10.15
N ILE A 34 4.63 -4.59 -10.01
CA ILE A 34 5.56 -5.10 -11.03
C ILE A 34 5.37 -6.62 -11.21
N GLY A 35 5.22 -7.37 -10.12
CA GLY A 35 4.93 -8.81 -10.17
C GLY A 35 3.64 -9.12 -10.92
N GLY A 36 2.56 -8.36 -10.69
CA GLY A 36 1.30 -8.47 -11.41
C GLY A 36 1.43 -8.12 -12.89
N MET A 37 2.09 -7.01 -13.24
CA MET A 37 2.37 -6.63 -14.64
C MET A 37 3.22 -7.68 -15.36
N PHE A 38 4.21 -8.26 -14.69
CA PHE A 38 5.04 -9.32 -15.25
C PHE A 38 4.22 -10.58 -15.51
N LEU A 39 3.31 -10.94 -14.60
CA LEU A 39 2.42 -12.09 -14.76
C LEU A 39 1.44 -11.88 -15.93
N LEU A 40 0.89 -10.67 -16.06
CA LEU A 40 0.07 -10.27 -17.22
C LEU A 40 0.83 -10.37 -18.55
N GLY A 41 2.09 -9.94 -18.60
CA GLY A 41 2.94 -10.09 -19.78
C GLY A 41 3.24 -11.55 -20.12
N ARG A 42 3.47 -12.38 -19.09
CA ARG A 42 3.65 -13.84 -19.21
C ARG A 42 2.39 -14.56 -19.66
N SER A 43 1.21 -13.98 -19.43
CA SER A 43 -0.08 -14.57 -19.79
C SER A 43 -0.21 -14.86 -21.28
N VAL A 44 0.37 -14.02 -22.14
CA VAL A 44 0.33 -14.19 -23.60
C VAL A 44 1.27 -15.32 -24.07
N SER A 45 2.22 -15.72 -23.22
CA SER A 45 3.21 -16.74 -23.55
C SER A 45 2.84 -18.14 -23.01
N VAL A 46 1.77 -18.27 -22.22
CA VAL A 46 1.32 -19.55 -21.65
C VAL A 46 0.08 -20.03 -22.39
N THR A 47 0.27 -20.83 -23.44
CA THR A 47 -0.84 -21.41 -24.22
C THR A 47 -1.67 -22.35 -23.36
N GLY A 48 -2.98 -22.09 -23.23
CA GLY A 48 -3.94 -22.95 -22.53
C GLY A 48 -4.29 -22.57 -21.09
N ALA A 49 -3.57 -21.63 -20.46
CA ALA A 49 -3.90 -21.10 -19.12
C ALA A 49 -3.92 -19.56 -19.06
N GLU A 50 -4.00 -18.91 -20.22
CA GLU A 50 -3.94 -17.46 -20.41
C GLU A 50 -4.94 -16.75 -19.49
N PHE A 51 -6.18 -17.23 -19.41
CA PHE A 51 -7.20 -16.62 -18.56
C PHE A 51 -6.85 -16.66 -17.07
N TRP A 52 -6.28 -17.77 -16.60
CA TRP A 52 -5.90 -17.94 -15.18
C TRP A 52 -4.70 -17.08 -14.82
N VAL A 53 -3.71 -16.98 -15.70
CA VAL A 53 -2.50 -16.16 -15.49
C VAL A 53 -2.85 -14.67 -15.53
N PHE A 54 -3.75 -14.27 -16.44
CA PHE A 54 -4.32 -12.92 -16.49
C PHE A 54 -5.12 -12.57 -15.22
N ALA A 55 -6.02 -13.45 -14.80
CA ALA A 55 -6.82 -13.25 -13.59
C ALA A 55 -5.95 -13.20 -12.32
N ALA A 56 -4.93 -14.06 -12.22
CA ALA A 56 -3.96 -14.02 -11.13
C ALA A 56 -3.17 -12.71 -11.10
N GLY A 57 -2.82 -12.13 -12.27
CA GLY A 57 -2.18 -10.83 -12.37
C GLY A 57 -3.06 -9.69 -11.83
N ILE A 58 -4.34 -9.68 -12.19
CA ILE A 58 -5.31 -8.69 -11.68
C ILE A 58 -5.51 -8.83 -10.17
N VAL A 59 -5.67 -10.06 -9.68
CA VAL A 59 -5.81 -10.34 -8.25
C VAL A 59 -4.55 -9.92 -7.48
N SER A 60 -3.36 -10.20 -8.01
CA SER A 60 -2.09 -9.76 -7.43
C SER A 60 -2.02 -8.23 -7.31
N CYS A 61 -2.42 -7.50 -8.36
CA CYS A 61 -2.52 -6.03 -8.31
C CYS A 61 -3.55 -5.54 -7.28
N ALA A 62 -4.69 -6.22 -7.13
CA ALA A 62 -5.70 -5.86 -6.13
C ALA A 62 -5.18 -6.06 -4.69
N PHE A 63 -4.47 -7.16 -4.44
CA PHE A 63 -3.85 -7.44 -3.14
C PHE A 63 -2.70 -6.47 -2.81
N ALA A 64 -1.97 -5.97 -3.81
CA ALA A 64 -0.93 -4.94 -3.66
C ALA A 64 -1.45 -3.71 -2.90
N TYR A 65 -2.72 -3.33 -3.16
CA TYR A 65 -3.37 -2.17 -2.56
C TYR A 65 -3.99 -2.44 -1.19
N VAL A 66 -4.35 -3.70 -0.90
CA VAL A 66 -4.96 -4.09 0.37
C VAL A 66 -3.95 -4.04 1.52
N ILE A 67 -2.68 -4.38 1.27
CA ILE A 67 -1.60 -4.42 2.25
C ILE A 67 -1.38 -3.06 2.96
N PRO A 68 -1.15 -1.93 2.26
CA PRO A 68 -0.99 -0.62 2.90
C PRO A 68 -2.25 -0.17 3.67
N MET A 69 -3.45 -0.49 3.15
CA MET A 69 -4.71 -0.15 3.83
C MET A 69 -4.90 -0.91 5.15
N HIS A 70 -4.43 -2.14 5.26
CA HIS A 70 -4.52 -2.92 6.50
C HIS A 70 -3.50 -2.45 7.54
N ILE A 71 -2.31 -2.06 7.10
CA ILE A 71 -1.23 -1.57 7.97
C ILE A 71 -1.57 -0.17 8.52
N LEU A 72 -2.14 0.72 7.71
CA LEU A 72 -2.63 2.04 8.16
C LEU A 72 -3.74 1.93 9.21
N ARG A 73 -4.66 0.95 9.07
CA ARG A 73 -5.70 0.70 10.08
C ARG A 73 -5.17 0.17 11.41
N LEU A 74 -4.03 -0.53 11.39
CA LEU A 74 -3.42 -1.05 12.62
C LEU A 74 -2.78 0.06 13.46
N PHE A 75 -2.21 1.08 12.81
CA PHE A 75 -1.57 2.21 13.49
C PHE A 75 -2.55 3.34 13.88
N ASP A 76 -3.71 3.45 13.20
CA ASP A 76 -4.78 4.40 13.58
C ASP A 76 -5.58 3.95 14.82
N GLY A 77 -5.43 2.69 15.23
CA GLY A 77 -6.15 2.08 16.37
C GLY A 77 -5.34 1.88 17.65
N ALA A 78 -4.09 2.36 17.72
CA ALA A 78 -3.21 2.29 18.90
C ALA A 78 -2.92 3.70 19.45
#